data_AF-A0AAV2JA09-F1
#
_entry.id   AF-A0AAV2JA09-F1
#
_cell.length_a   1.000
_cell.length_b   1.000
_cell.length_c   1.000
_cell.angle_alpha   90.00
_cell.angle_beta   90.00
_cell.angle_gamma   90.00
#
_symmetry.space_group_name_H-M   'P 1'
#
loop_
_entity.id
_entity.type
_entity.pdbx_description
1 polymer ?
#
loop_
_entity_poly.entity_id
_entity_poly.type
_entity_poly.pdbx_seq_one_letter_code
_entity_poly.pdbx_strand_id
1 'polypeptide(L)'
;MKTHQQSLLTSNTSLHWIHHIAVEDRIQTSHLSDYPLGLIFKNENITGDLSDVLLYLQKEYVPKGPSGLEKVFVGGDRLTEGNCRNLQWGFADGATEEERLEGLAFKFEDWHAIRNLFQIHYKLFCNKTS
;
A
#
# COMPACT_ATOMS: atom_id res chain seq x y z
N MET A 1 -27.03 -36.49 1.59
CA MET A 1 -25.88 -36.26 2.49
C MET A 1 -24.64 -36.04 1.64
N LYS A 2 -24.18 -34.77 1.55
CA LYS A 2 -22.79 -34.26 1.33
C LYS A 2 -21.95 -34.82 0.16
N THR A 3 -21.27 -34.06 -0.70
CA THR A 3 -21.13 -32.62 -1.01
C THR A 3 -20.24 -32.58 -2.26
N HIS A 4 -20.54 -31.73 -3.24
CA HIS A 4 -19.67 -31.48 -4.40
C HIS A 4 -18.59 -30.48 -3.96
N GLN A 5 -17.34 -30.91 -3.79
CA GLN A 5 -16.23 -30.02 -3.44
C GLN A 5 -15.75 -29.28 -4.70
N GLN A 6 -16.10 -27.99 -4.80
CA GLN A 6 -15.33 -27.00 -5.56
C GLN A 6 -14.12 -26.58 -4.72
N SER A 7 -12.92 -26.65 -5.30
CA SER A 7 -11.68 -26.15 -4.71
C SER A 7 -11.04 -25.15 -5.66
N LEU A 8 -11.48 -23.90 -5.53
CA LEU A 8 -10.72 -22.65 -5.58
C LEU A 8 -9.32 -22.71 -6.20
N LEU A 9 -9.22 -22.43 -7.50
CA LEU A 9 -8.01 -21.92 -8.15
C LEU A 9 -8.21 -20.43 -8.41
N THR A 10 -8.12 -19.62 -7.36
CA THR A 10 -7.82 -18.19 -7.50
C THR A 10 -6.41 -18.02 -6.97
N SER A 11 -5.44 -17.98 -7.87
CA SER A 11 -4.08 -17.58 -7.52
C SER A 11 -4.13 -16.15 -7.00
N ASN A 12 -4.01 -15.99 -5.68
CA ASN A 12 -3.72 -14.69 -5.09
C ASN A 12 -2.29 -14.32 -5.46
N THR A 13 -2.11 -13.73 -6.64
CA THR A 13 -0.86 -13.05 -7.00
C THR A 13 -0.79 -11.78 -6.16
N SER A 14 -0.15 -11.86 -5.00
CA SER A 14 0.23 -10.64 -4.27
C SER A 14 1.36 -9.99 -5.05
N LEU A 15 1.02 -9.06 -5.94
CA LEU A 15 2.01 -8.13 -6.47
C LEU A 15 2.44 -7.23 -5.30
N HIS A 16 3.56 -7.58 -4.68
CA HIS A 16 4.18 -6.79 -3.62
C HIS A 16 4.86 -5.58 -4.25
N TRP A 17 4.08 -4.66 -4.82
CA TRP A 17 4.59 -3.37 -5.21
C TRP A 17 4.91 -2.61 -3.93
N ILE A 18 6.20 -2.36 -3.70
CA ILE A 18 6.65 -1.43 -2.68
C ILE A 18 6.17 -0.05 -3.15
N HIS A 19 4.95 0.32 -2.77
CA HIS A 19 4.50 1.70 -2.86
C HIS A 19 5.28 2.48 -1.81
N HIS A 20 6.46 2.94 -2.20
CA HIS A 20 7.02 4.11 -1.58
C HIS A 20 6.15 5.30 -2.00
N ILE A 21 5.08 5.56 -1.24
CA ILE A 21 4.78 6.96 -0.91
C ILE A 21 5.93 7.37 0.02
N ALA A 22 7.10 7.57 -0.55
CA ALA A 22 8.24 8.10 0.16
C ALA A 22 8.18 9.60 -0.03
N VAL A 23 7.96 10.31 1.08
CA VAL A 23 8.52 11.65 1.22
C VAL A 23 10.02 11.51 0.95
N GLU A 24 10.49 12.18 -0.10
CA GLU A 24 11.84 12.08 -0.68
C GLU A 24 12.97 12.21 0.37
N ASP A 25 12.69 12.88 1.49
CA ASP A 25 13.65 13.28 2.51
C ASP A 25 14.23 12.13 3.38
N ARG A 26 13.86 10.85 3.14
CA ARG A 26 14.26 9.74 4.06
C ARG A 26 14.89 8.51 3.42
N ILE A 27 15.07 8.43 2.10
CA ILE A 27 15.62 7.22 1.45
C ILE A 27 16.63 7.56 0.34
N GLN A 28 17.82 6.95 0.41
CA GLN A 28 18.76 6.94 -0.72
C GLN A 28 18.21 6.04 -1.83
N THR A 29 17.85 6.63 -2.96
CA THR A 29 17.19 5.98 -4.10
C THR A 29 18.15 5.28 -5.07
N SER A 30 19.46 5.31 -4.79
CA SER A 30 20.51 4.79 -5.69
C SER A 30 20.49 3.27 -5.89
N HIS A 31 19.73 2.53 -5.09
CA HIS A 31 19.63 1.07 -5.15
C HIS A 31 18.35 0.56 -5.81
N LEU A 32 17.39 1.42 -6.11
CA LEU A 32 16.10 1.04 -6.68
C LEU A 32 16.26 0.96 -8.20
N SER A 33 16.43 -0.25 -8.73
CA SER A 33 16.39 -0.54 -10.18
C SER A 33 14.98 -0.53 -10.76
N ASP A 34 13.99 -0.19 -9.95
CA ASP A 34 12.58 -0.39 -10.27
C ASP A 34 11.98 0.93 -10.74
N TYR A 35 11.38 0.90 -11.93
CA TYR A 35 10.71 2.03 -12.56
C TYR A 35 9.72 2.66 -11.57
N PRO A 36 10.01 3.85 -11.01
CA PRO A 36 9.06 4.51 -10.13
C PRO A 36 7.78 4.75 -10.94
N LEU A 37 6.61 4.57 -10.32
CA LEU A 37 5.30 4.89 -10.91
C LEU A 37 5.09 6.41 -11.14
N GLY A 38 6.19 7.16 -11.30
CA GLY A 38 6.24 8.60 -11.30
C GLY A 38 6.35 9.20 -9.90
N LEU A 39 6.61 10.50 -9.87
CA LEU A 39 6.52 11.33 -8.66
C LEU A 39 5.25 12.19 -8.77
N ILE A 40 4.44 12.19 -7.71
CA ILE A 40 3.27 13.07 -7.60
C ILE A 40 3.65 14.21 -6.66
N PHE A 41 3.72 15.44 -7.18
CA PHE A 41 4.09 16.62 -6.40
C PHE A 41 2.91 17.13 -5.55
N LYS A 42 2.64 16.43 -4.46
CA LYS A 42 1.52 16.67 -3.53
C LYS A 42 1.94 16.40 -2.08
N ASN A 43 1.32 17.08 -1.12
CA ASN A 43 1.62 16.89 0.30
C ASN A 43 0.58 15.98 0.98
N GLU A 44 0.99 14.80 1.43
CA GLU A 44 0.11 13.85 2.13
C GLU A 44 -0.47 14.36 3.46
N ASN A 45 0.12 15.41 4.04
CA ASN A 45 -0.37 16.04 5.26
C ASN A 45 -1.46 17.09 4.98
N ILE A 46 -1.68 17.45 3.72
CA ILE A 46 -2.75 18.35 3.29
C ILE A 46 -3.87 17.48 2.73
N THR A 47 -5.03 17.48 3.39
CA THR A 47 -6.16 16.62 3.02
C THR A 47 -6.55 16.72 1.55
N GLY A 48 -6.62 17.94 0.99
CA GLY A 48 -6.96 18.14 -0.43
C GLY A 48 -5.94 17.52 -1.39
N ASP A 49 -4.65 17.67 -1.08
CA ASP A 49 -3.59 17.07 -1.87
C ASP A 49 -3.58 15.55 -1.78
N LEU A 50 -3.84 15.00 -0.60
CA LEU A 50 -3.99 13.56 -0.41
C LEU A 50 -5.20 13.02 -1.17
N SER A 51 -6.33 13.74 -1.19
CA SER A 51 -7.50 13.37 -2.00
C SER A 51 -7.15 13.27 -3.48
N ASP A 52 -6.42 14.25 -4.01
CA ASP A 52 -5.98 14.25 -5.40
C ASP A 52 -5.09 13.04 -5.71
N VAL A 53 -4.18 12.70 -4.79
CA VAL A 53 -3.32 11.51 -4.89
C VAL A 53 -4.17 10.24 -4.92
N LEU A 54 -5.10 10.04 -3.98
CA LEU A 54 -5.90 8.83 -3.91
C LEU A 54 -6.82 8.67 -5.12
N LEU A 55 -7.43 9.75 -5.60
CA LEU A 55 -8.24 9.75 -6.82
C LEU A 55 -7.41 9.40 -8.06
N TYR A 56 -6.19 9.94 -8.15
CA TYR A 56 -5.26 9.59 -9.21
C TYR A 56 -4.88 8.10 -9.16
N LEU A 57 -4.54 7.57 -7.98
CA LEU A 57 -4.17 6.17 -7.82
C LEU A 57 -5.34 5.23 -8.15
N GLN A 58 -6.54 5.56 -7.69
CA GLN A 58 -7.78 4.83 -7.98
C GLN A 58 -8.07 4.78 -9.49
N LYS A 59 -7.82 5.88 -10.21
CA LYS A 59 -8.11 5.98 -11.63
C LYS A 59 -7.05 5.31 -12.50
N GLU A 60 -5.78 5.49 -12.18
CA GLU A 60 -4.65 5.09 -13.04
C GLU A 60 -4.21 3.65 -12.79
N TYR A 61 -4.23 3.20 -11.54
CA TYR A 61 -3.59 1.95 -11.14
C TYR A 61 -4.53 0.84 -10.70
N VAL A 62 -5.78 1.13 -10.36
CA VAL A 62 -6.75 0.09 -9.98
C VAL A 62 -7.34 -0.54 -11.25
N PRO A 63 -7.09 -1.84 -11.51
CA PRO A 63 -7.63 -2.51 -12.67
C PRO A 63 -9.15 -2.65 -12.56
N LYS A 64 -9.84 -2.42 -13.68
CA LYS A 64 -11.27 -2.72 -13.82
C LYS A 64 -11.40 -4.15 -14.37
N GLY A 65 -11.66 -5.08 -13.47
CA GLY A 65 -11.89 -6.48 -13.81
C GLY A 65 -13.31 -6.74 -14.32
N PRO A 66 -13.60 -7.95 -14.84
CA PRO A 66 -14.92 -8.32 -15.33
C PRO A 66 -16.00 -8.37 -14.25
N SER A 67 -15.62 -8.45 -12.97
CA SER A 67 -16.52 -8.53 -11.82
C SER A 67 -16.53 -7.28 -10.92
N GLY A 68 -15.83 -6.20 -11.31
CA GLY A 68 -15.68 -5.00 -10.49
C GLY A 68 -14.22 -4.58 -10.34
N LEU A 69 -13.94 -3.75 -9.33
CA LEU A 69 -12.58 -3.26 -9.07
C LEU A 69 -11.69 -4.34 -8.43
N GLU A 70 -10.48 -4.50 -8.95
CA GLU A 70 -9.45 -5.32 -8.33
C GLU A 70 -8.64 -4.49 -7.34
N LYS A 71 -8.59 -4.92 -6.07
CA LYS A 71 -7.94 -4.14 -5.02
C LYS A 71 -6.43 -4.08 -5.18
N VAL A 72 -5.88 -2.89 -5.05
CA VAL A 72 -4.44 -2.59 -5.03
C VAL A 72 -4.04 -2.19 -3.63
N PHE A 73 -2.96 -2.78 -3.12
CA PHE A 73 -2.41 -2.41 -1.82
C PHE A 73 -1.68 -1.09 -1.88
N VAL A 74 -2.03 -0.14 -1.03
CA VAL A 74 -1.30 1.12 -0.84
C VAL A 74 -0.62 1.06 0.52
N GLY A 75 0.70 0.89 0.48
CA GLY A 75 1.55 0.81 1.67
C GLY A 75 2.05 2.19 2.10
N GLY A 76 2.20 2.38 3.41
CA GLY A 76 2.76 3.60 3.98
C GLY A 76 3.14 3.42 5.44
N ASP A 77 3.65 4.49 6.04
CA ASP A 77 3.83 4.52 7.49
C ASP A 77 2.47 4.64 8.22
N ARG A 78 2.51 4.62 9.56
CA ARG A 78 1.28 4.58 10.38
C ARG A 78 0.44 5.84 10.24
N LEU A 79 1.07 6.97 9.95
CA LEU A 79 0.39 8.24 9.79
C LEU A 79 -0.23 8.35 8.40
N THR A 80 0.53 8.00 7.36
CA THR A 80 0.03 7.96 5.97
C THR A 80 -1.15 7.01 5.84
N GLU A 81 -1.06 5.79 6.40
CA GLU A 81 -2.16 4.81 6.36
C GLU A 81 -3.41 5.34 7.06
N GLY A 82 -3.27 5.91 8.25
CA GLY A 82 -4.38 6.48 9.01
C GLY A 82 -5.05 7.65 8.28
N ASN A 83 -4.28 8.54 7.69
CA ASN A 83 -4.80 9.66 6.90
C ASN A 83 -5.56 9.18 5.68
N CYS A 84 -5.03 8.19 4.95
CA CYS A 84 -5.69 7.62 3.78
C CYS A 84 -7.01 6.93 4.14
N ARG A 85 -7.03 6.16 5.23
CA ARG A 85 -8.24 5.47 5.71
C ARG A 85 -9.33 6.45 6.14
N ASN A 86 -8.95 7.48 6.90
CA ASN A 86 -9.88 8.53 7.30
C ASN A 86 -10.48 9.22 6.07
N LEU A 87 -9.66 9.46 5.06
CA LEU A 87 -10.11 10.09 3.83
C LEU A 87 -11.07 9.19 3.05
N GLN A 88 -10.79 7.89 2.93
CA GLN A 88 -11.68 6.91 2.31
C GLN A 88 -13.07 6.90 2.95
N TRP A 89 -13.17 7.05 4.28
CA TRP A 89 -14.47 7.20 4.94
C TRP A 89 -15.23 8.46 4.51
N GLY A 90 -14.52 9.54 4.19
CA GLY A 90 -15.12 10.76 3.62
C GLY A 90 -15.70 10.55 2.21
N PHE A 91 -15.24 9.53 1.48
CA PHE A 91 -15.75 9.15 0.16
C PHE A 91 -16.83 8.05 0.23
N ALA A 92 -17.22 7.58 1.42
CA ALA A 92 -18.11 6.42 1.58
C ALA A 92 -19.51 6.59 0.96
N ASP A 93 -19.97 7.83 0.76
CA ASP A 93 -21.26 8.14 0.14
C ASP A 93 -21.26 8.07 -1.40
N GLY A 94 -20.12 7.74 -2.03
CA GLY A 94 -20.00 7.56 -3.47
C GLY A 94 -20.95 6.47 -4.01
N ALA A 95 -21.54 6.71 -5.19
CA ALA A 95 -22.50 5.78 -5.80
C ALA A 95 -21.80 4.52 -6.34
N THR A 96 -20.56 4.67 -6.80
CA THR A 96 -19.75 3.57 -7.35
C THR A 96 -18.58 3.19 -6.43
N GLU A 97 -18.09 1.96 -6.57
CA GLU A 97 -16.88 1.49 -5.84
C GLU A 97 -15.66 2.37 -6.15
N GLU A 98 -15.59 2.94 -7.36
CA GLU A 98 -14.53 3.84 -7.81
C GLU A 98 -14.59 5.19 -7.09
N GLU A 99 -15.78 5.78 -6.96
CA GLU A 99 -15.99 7.02 -6.20
C GLU A 99 -15.73 6.83 -4.71
N ARG A 100 -15.98 5.63 -4.16
CA ARG A 100 -15.71 5.29 -2.76
C ARG A 100 -14.25 4.91 -2.48
N LEU A 101 -13.37 4.97 -3.48
CA LEU A 101 -11.97 4.55 -3.39
C LEU A 101 -11.81 3.09 -2.92
N GLU A 102 -12.76 2.19 -3.22
CA GLU A 102 -12.76 0.80 -2.72
C GLU A 102 -11.75 -0.10 -3.44
N GLY A 103 -11.17 0.39 -4.54
CA GLY A 103 -10.05 -0.24 -5.22
C GLY A 103 -8.73 -0.11 -4.46
N LEU A 104 -8.64 0.78 -3.47
CA LEU A 104 -7.43 0.99 -2.69
C LEU A 104 -7.54 0.31 -1.32
N ALA A 105 -6.59 -0.60 -1.05
CA ALA A 105 -6.46 -1.29 0.22
C ALA A 105 -5.26 -0.74 1.00
N PHE A 106 -5.52 0.16 1.96
CA PHE A 106 -4.46 0.77 2.78
C PHE A 106 -3.90 -0.23 3.79
N LYS A 107 -2.56 -0.36 3.79
CA LYS A 107 -1.81 -1.21 4.69
C LYS A 107 -0.68 -0.41 5.34
N PHE A 108 -0.54 -0.61 6.64
CA PHE A 108 0.60 -0.11 7.39
C PHE A 108 1.78 -1.06 7.18
N GLU A 109 2.88 -0.55 6.63
CA GLU A 109 4.09 -1.32 6.33
C GLU A 109 5.18 -1.02 7.37
N ASP A 110 5.28 -1.91 8.37
CA ASP A 110 6.24 -1.79 9.47
C ASP A 110 7.62 -2.38 9.15
N TRP A 111 8.00 -2.35 7.86
CA TRP A 111 9.26 -2.95 7.40
C TRP A 111 10.48 -2.40 8.17
N HIS A 112 10.47 -1.11 8.48
CA HIS A 112 11.51 -0.48 9.27
C HIS A 112 11.59 -1.06 10.70
N ALA A 113 10.45 -1.32 11.35
CA ALA A 113 10.41 -1.93 12.68
C ALA A 113 10.96 -3.36 12.65
N ILE A 114 10.57 -4.15 11.64
CA ILE A 114 11.06 -5.52 11.43
C ILE A 114 12.58 -5.51 11.19
N ARG A 115 13.07 -4.66 10.27
CA ARG A 115 14.50 -4.52 9.99
C ARG A 115 15.29 -4.11 11.22
N ASN A 116 14.80 -3.15 11.99
CA ASN A 116 15.46 -2.68 13.21
C ASN A 116 15.50 -3.79 14.28
N LEU A 117 14.43 -4.57 14.43
CA LEU A 117 14.40 -5.72 15.33
C LEU A 117 15.47 -6.74 14.94
N PHE A 118 15.56 -7.11 13.65
CA PHE A 118 16.59 -8.01 13.15
C PHE A 118 18.00 -7.46 13.38
N GLN A 119 18.22 -6.17 13.16
CA GLN A 119 19.52 -5.55 13.38
C GLN A 119 19.94 -5.58 14.86
N ILE A 120 19.01 -5.29 15.78
CA ILE A 120 19.26 -5.37 17.23
C ILE A 120 19.50 -6.81 17.66
N HIS A 121 18.68 -7.75 17.16
CA HIS A 121 18.83 -9.18 17.44
C HIS A 121 20.22 -9.67 17.01
N TYR A 122 20.67 -9.33 15.80
CA TYR A 122 22.00 -9.69 15.32
C TYR A 122 23.11 -9.08 16.19
N LYS A 123 23.00 -7.80 16.58
CA LYS A 123 23.98 -7.15 17.46
C LYS A 123 24.07 -7.80 18.85
N LEU A 124 22.95 -8.27 19.40
CA LEU A 124 22.91 -8.85 20.75
C LEU A 124 23.34 -10.31 20.78
N PHE A 125 22.94 -11.10 19.78
CA PHE A 125 23.04 -12.56 19.82
C PHE A 125 24.06 -13.13 18.83
N CYS A 126 24.38 -12.42 17.75
CA CYS A 126 25.32 -12.91 16.73
C CYS A 126 26.69 -12.21 16.82
N ASN A 127 26.81 -11.12 17.59
CA ASN A 127 28.05 -10.36 17.74
C ASN A 127 28.91 -10.75 18.96
N LYS A 128 28.78 -11.99 19.46
CA LYS A 128 29.71 -12.57 20.45
C LYS A 128 30.35 -13.84 19.91
N THR A 129 31.47 -13.67 19.21
CA THR A 129 32.61 -14.60 19.21
C THR A 129 33.79 -13.91 18.51
N SER A 130 34.66 -13.29 19.28
CA SER A 130 36.08 -13.05 18.95
C SER A 130 36.84 -13.00 20.27
#